data_AF-A0AAU4EWE0-F1
#
_entry.id   AF-A0AAU4EWE0-F1
#
_cell.length_a   1.000
_cell.length_b   1.000
_cell.length_c   1.000
_cell.angle_alpha   90.00
_cell.angle_beta   90.00
_cell.angle_gamma   90.00
#
_symmetry.space_group_name_H-M   'P 1'
#
loop_
_entity.id
_entity.type
_entity.pdbx_description
1 polymer ?
#
loop_
_entity_poly.entity_id
_entity_poly.type
_entity_poly.pdbx_seq_one_letter_code
_entity_poly.pdbx_strand_id
1 'polypeptide(L)'
;MSTSRRGRLFAALAVPATLLLLGSTVQATAATISPEVDPVTAINADIAVHNHDMGSQIRRVEGDKSTPDTQKAAQQPQPAQAIPGQVLATVAGIDVASYQGNVDWASWWNQGKRFVWTKATESTSYTNPYFAQQYNGSFNQGFLRGAYHFATPNTASGAAQANYFLAHGGGWSRDGKTLPGALDMEYNPYGATCYGLSQAAMTSWILDFHDTYHAKTGRYPVIYTSQSWWNQCVSADFSSTAPLWVARYASSVGALPYNWGFYTVWQYTSSPLDQDTFNGALDRLQALANG
;
A
#
# COMPACT_ATOMS: atom_id res chain seq x y z
N MET A 1 99.17 1.72 -39.24
CA MET A 1 99.49 3.07 -39.77
C MET A 1 98.19 3.86 -39.80
N SER A 2 97.79 4.47 -38.68
CA SER A 2 98.02 5.88 -38.32
C SER A 2 97.75 6.87 -39.45
N THR A 3 96.61 7.55 -39.39
CA THR A 3 96.53 9.00 -39.59
C THR A 3 95.35 9.56 -38.81
N SER A 4 95.66 10.35 -37.77
CA SER A 4 94.71 11.16 -37.01
C SER A 4 94.38 12.44 -37.79
N ARG A 5 93.14 12.93 -37.69
CA ARG A 5 92.86 14.37 -37.83
C ARG A 5 91.82 14.80 -36.80
N ARG A 6 92.20 15.87 -36.09
CA ARG A 6 91.52 16.53 -34.97
C ARG A 6 90.26 17.27 -35.42
N GLY A 7 89.25 17.32 -34.54
CA GLY A 7 88.07 18.16 -34.71
C GLY A 7 87.37 18.48 -33.39
N ARG A 8 87.87 19.51 -32.70
CA ARG A 8 87.21 20.49 -31.80
C ARG A 8 86.30 20.00 -30.65
N LEU A 9 86.69 20.41 -29.44
CA LEU A 9 85.86 20.51 -28.24
C LEU A 9 84.68 21.46 -28.46
N PHE A 10 83.50 21.06 -27.99
CA PHE A 10 82.51 21.96 -27.40
C PHE A 10 81.95 21.31 -26.14
N ALA A 11 82.18 21.98 -25.01
CA ALA A 11 81.43 21.76 -23.78
C ALA A 11 80.13 22.58 -23.87
N ALA A 12 78.99 21.97 -23.60
CA ALA A 12 77.75 22.69 -23.33
C ALA A 12 76.86 21.89 -22.37
N LEU A 13 76.87 22.39 -21.13
CA LEU A 13 75.86 22.33 -20.08
C LEU A 13 74.55 21.58 -20.38
N ALA A 14 74.27 20.57 -19.55
CA ALA A 14 72.93 20.05 -19.35
C ALA A 14 72.09 21.09 -18.59
N VAL A 15 71.05 21.62 -19.26
CA VAL A 15 69.97 22.39 -18.62
C VAL A 15 68.86 21.39 -18.25
N PRO A 16 68.43 21.29 -16.98
CA PRO A 16 67.23 20.52 -16.67
C PRO A 16 66.01 21.32 -17.16
N ALA A 17 65.26 20.75 -18.10
CA ALA A 17 63.97 21.27 -18.52
C ALA A 17 62.95 21.02 -17.40
N THR A 18 62.65 22.07 -16.62
CA THR A 18 61.52 22.08 -15.69
C THR A 18 60.23 22.17 -16.52
N LEU A 19 59.53 21.04 -16.68
CA LEU A 19 58.19 21.02 -17.26
C LEU A 19 57.23 21.72 -16.28
N LEU A 20 56.84 22.96 -16.57
CA LEU A 20 55.68 23.59 -15.92
C LEU A 20 54.41 22.94 -16.47
N LEU A 21 53.84 21.98 -15.74
CA LEU A 21 52.44 21.62 -15.89
C LEU A 21 51.58 22.76 -15.33
N LEU A 22 51.01 23.56 -16.24
CA LEU A 22 49.89 24.45 -15.93
C LEU A 22 48.66 23.58 -15.62
N GLY A 23 48.50 23.22 -14.35
CA GLY A 23 47.27 22.64 -13.83
C GLY A 23 46.16 23.69 -13.89
N SER A 24 45.25 23.56 -14.85
CA SER A 24 43.97 24.26 -14.79
C SER A 24 43.15 23.66 -13.65
N THR A 25 43.12 24.34 -12.51
CA THR A 25 42.18 24.01 -11.43
C THR A 25 40.78 24.41 -11.88
N VAL A 26 40.06 23.47 -12.49
CA VAL A 26 38.60 23.58 -12.58
C VAL A 26 38.10 23.44 -11.16
N GLN A 27 37.71 24.57 -10.56
CA GLN A 27 37.04 24.59 -9.27
C GLN A 27 35.70 23.88 -9.47
N ALA A 28 35.62 22.62 -9.04
CA ALA A 28 34.35 21.91 -8.96
C ALA A 28 33.50 22.66 -7.94
N THR A 29 32.52 23.41 -8.41
CA THR A 29 31.44 23.89 -7.55
C THR A 29 30.74 22.66 -7.03
N ALA A 30 30.86 22.40 -5.73
CA ALA A 30 30.02 21.43 -5.06
C ALA A 30 28.58 21.85 -5.32
N ALA A 31 27.86 21.09 -6.15
CA ALA A 31 26.43 21.21 -6.23
C ALA A 31 25.92 21.02 -4.81
N THR A 32 25.26 22.04 -4.26
CA THR A 32 24.48 21.90 -3.04
C THR A 32 23.42 20.84 -3.34
N ILE A 33 23.67 19.61 -2.92
CA ILE A 33 22.66 18.57 -2.85
C ILE A 33 21.66 19.10 -1.83
N SER A 34 20.56 19.69 -2.29
CA SER A 34 19.39 19.87 -1.43
C SER A 34 19.11 18.50 -0.81
N PRO A 35 18.95 18.38 0.52
CA PRO A 35 18.63 17.08 1.10
C PRO A 35 17.31 16.65 0.50
N GLU A 36 17.35 15.67 -0.40
CA GLU A 36 16.15 14.98 -0.85
C GLU A 36 15.57 14.36 0.42
N VAL A 37 14.43 14.88 0.88
CA VAL A 37 13.77 14.39 2.09
C VAL A 37 13.43 12.93 1.83
N ASP A 38 13.95 12.02 2.66
CA ASP A 38 13.65 10.59 2.57
C ASP A 38 12.12 10.38 2.48
N PRO A 39 11.61 9.63 1.48
CA PRO A 39 10.18 9.38 1.31
C PRO A 39 9.45 8.95 2.59
N VAL A 40 10.08 8.16 3.46
CA VAL A 40 9.46 7.78 4.76
C VAL A 40 9.28 9.01 5.64
N THR A 41 10.27 9.89 5.71
CA THR A 41 10.20 11.14 6.47
C THR A 41 9.14 12.08 5.93
N ALA A 42 9.00 12.18 4.60
CA ALA A 42 7.97 12.98 3.97
C ALA A 42 6.56 12.44 4.28
N ILE A 43 6.34 11.13 4.17
CA ILE A 43 5.07 10.49 4.55
C ILE A 43 4.79 10.68 6.04
N ASN A 44 5.79 10.55 6.92
CA ASN A 44 5.59 10.76 8.35
C ASN A 44 5.14 12.18 8.68
N ALA A 45 5.70 13.18 8.00
CA ALA A 45 5.28 14.56 8.15
C ALA A 45 3.85 14.76 7.64
N ASP A 46 3.50 14.15 6.51
CA ASP A 46 2.14 14.23 5.96
C ASP A 46 1.10 13.55 6.86
N ILE A 47 1.37 12.32 7.32
CA ILE A 47 0.54 11.60 8.29
C ILE A 47 0.38 12.44 9.56
N ALA A 48 1.44 13.03 10.11
CA ALA A 48 1.33 13.82 11.33
C ALA A 48 0.37 15.02 11.19
N VAL A 49 0.19 15.54 9.96
CA VAL A 49 -0.69 16.68 9.68
C VAL A 49 -2.08 16.23 9.25
N HIS A 50 -2.18 15.21 8.38
CA HIS A 50 -3.41 14.88 7.64
C HIS A 50 -4.04 13.53 8.01
N ASN A 51 -3.47 12.76 8.94
CA ASN A 51 -3.98 11.43 9.34
C ASN A 51 -5.40 11.43 9.95
N HIS A 52 -5.99 12.61 10.18
CA HIS A 52 -7.40 12.79 10.56
C HIS A 52 -8.29 13.32 9.43
N ASP A 53 -7.74 13.65 8.26
CA ASP A 53 -8.48 14.07 7.08
C ASP A 53 -8.58 13.04 5.94
N MET A 54 -7.59 12.14 5.79
CA MET A 54 -7.41 11.43 4.52
C MET A 54 -8.29 10.21 4.22
N GLY A 55 -9.02 9.57 5.14
CA GLY A 55 -9.93 8.44 4.86
C GLY A 55 -9.39 7.38 3.88
N SER A 56 -10.30 6.73 3.14
CA SER A 56 -10.00 5.95 1.93
C SER A 56 -9.70 6.90 0.74
N GLN A 57 -8.61 6.68 0.02
CA GLN A 57 -8.30 7.45 -1.21
C GLN A 57 -9.20 7.06 -2.37
N ILE A 58 -9.70 5.82 -2.42
CA ILE A 58 -10.73 5.38 -3.35
C ILE A 58 -11.99 6.21 -3.14
N ARG A 59 -12.35 6.55 -1.90
CA ARG A 59 -13.44 7.51 -1.64
C ARG A 59 -13.17 8.89 -2.23
N ARG A 60 -11.95 9.39 -2.07
CA ARG A 60 -11.53 10.70 -2.61
C ARG A 60 -11.53 10.70 -4.15
N VAL A 61 -11.18 9.59 -4.79
CA VAL A 61 -10.98 9.55 -6.25
C VAL A 61 -12.22 9.05 -7.00
N GLU A 62 -12.94 8.08 -6.46
CA GLU A 62 -14.05 7.37 -7.11
C GLU A 62 -15.39 7.53 -6.37
N GLY A 63 -15.37 8.01 -5.13
CA GLY A 63 -16.53 8.03 -4.23
C GLY A 63 -17.29 9.36 -4.15
N ASP A 64 -18.01 9.56 -3.05
CA ASP A 64 -18.79 10.76 -2.74
C ASP A 64 -17.94 12.04 -2.53
N LYS A 65 -16.61 11.91 -2.47
CA LYS A 65 -15.66 13.01 -2.38
C LYS A 65 -14.89 13.27 -3.68
N SER A 66 -15.23 12.56 -4.75
CA SER A 66 -14.60 12.73 -6.06
C SER A 66 -15.01 14.01 -6.79
N THR A 67 -14.08 14.53 -7.58
CA THR A 67 -14.31 15.59 -8.58
C THR A 67 -14.40 14.97 -9.98
N PRO A 68 -14.95 15.70 -10.97
CA PRO A 68 -14.97 15.23 -12.37
C PRO A 68 -13.58 14.84 -12.89
N ASP A 69 -12.52 15.56 -12.48
CA ASP A 69 -11.15 15.26 -12.90
C ASP A 69 -10.62 13.97 -12.27
N THR A 70 -10.90 13.75 -10.98
CA THR A 70 -10.49 12.49 -10.31
C THR A 70 -11.27 11.29 -10.84
N GLN A 71 -12.56 11.45 -11.15
CA GLN A 71 -13.36 10.40 -11.78
C GLN A 71 -12.84 10.07 -13.17
N LYS A 72 -12.49 11.09 -13.97
CA LYS A 72 -11.89 10.90 -15.29
C LYS A 72 -10.52 10.22 -15.22
N ALA A 73 -9.72 10.52 -14.19
CA ALA A 73 -8.44 9.86 -13.97
C ALA A 73 -8.61 8.37 -13.62
N ALA A 74 -9.64 8.02 -12.85
CA ALA A 74 -9.99 6.63 -12.53
C ALA A 74 -10.63 5.88 -13.71
N GLN A 75 -11.42 6.55 -14.54
CA GLN A 75 -12.14 5.97 -15.67
C GLN A 75 -11.26 5.88 -16.92
N GLN A 76 -10.41 4.86 -17.01
CA GLN A 76 -9.91 4.36 -18.29
C GLN A 76 -10.93 3.37 -18.88
N PRO A 77 -11.29 3.43 -20.18
CA PRO A 77 -12.31 2.54 -20.75
C PRO A 77 -11.84 1.09 -20.64
N GLN A 78 -12.60 0.27 -19.91
CA GLN A 78 -12.30 -1.15 -19.75
C GLN A 78 -13.55 -2.02 -20.00
N PRO A 79 -13.39 -3.15 -20.69
CA PRO A 79 -14.48 -4.07 -20.94
C PRO A 79 -14.96 -4.68 -19.61
N ALA A 80 -16.20 -4.36 -19.24
CA ALA A 80 -16.86 -4.99 -18.10
C ALA A 80 -17.41 -6.35 -18.51
N GLN A 81 -17.04 -7.41 -17.79
CA GLN A 81 -17.87 -8.61 -17.74
C GLN A 81 -18.76 -8.48 -16.50
N ALA A 82 -20.07 -8.42 -16.72
CA ALA A 82 -21.01 -8.55 -15.62
C ALA A 82 -20.80 -9.92 -14.98
N ILE A 83 -20.72 -9.99 -13.65
CA ILE A 83 -20.71 -11.27 -12.93
C ILE A 83 -22.17 -11.59 -12.58
N PRO A 84 -22.85 -12.49 -13.32
CA PRO A 84 -24.15 -12.98 -12.90
C PRO A 84 -23.96 -13.93 -11.72
N GLY A 85 -24.28 -13.47 -10.52
CA GLY A 85 -24.37 -14.32 -9.34
C GLY A 85 -25.41 -13.75 -8.37
N GLN A 86 -26.44 -14.52 -8.05
CA GLN A 86 -27.32 -14.16 -6.94
C GLN A 86 -26.56 -14.32 -5.63
N VAL A 87 -26.41 -13.21 -4.89
CA VAL A 87 -25.97 -13.26 -3.49
C VAL A 87 -27.10 -13.88 -2.68
N LEU A 88 -26.90 -15.11 -2.21
CA LEU A 88 -27.94 -15.86 -1.48
C LEU A 88 -28.07 -15.41 -0.02
N ALA A 89 -27.00 -14.85 0.55
CA ALA A 89 -26.96 -14.28 1.89
C ALA A 89 -25.81 -13.27 2.00
N THR A 90 -25.95 -12.29 2.90
CA THR A 90 -24.89 -11.35 3.26
C THR A 90 -24.77 -11.19 4.77
N VAL A 91 -23.59 -10.77 5.22
CA VAL A 91 -23.38 -10.27 6.58
C VAL A 91 -22.91 -8.83 6.49
N ALA A 92 -23.48 -7.95 7.31
CA ALA A 92 -23.08 -6.55 7.35
C ALA A 92 -21.84 -6.35 8.23
N GLY A 93 -20.92 -5.51 7.77
CA GLY A 93 -19.74 -5.07 8.51
C GLY A 93 -19.47 -3.58 8.28
N ILE A 94 -18.34 -3.15 8.80
CA ILE A 94 -17.78 -1.81 8.67
C ILE A 94 -16.25 -1.90 8.69
N ASP A 95 -15.57 -0.83 8.33
CA ASP A 95 -14.16 -0.64 8.62
C ASP A 95 -13.90 0.73 9.23
N VAL A 96 -12.83 0.81 10.04
CA VAL A 96 -12.52 2.01 10.84
C VAL A 96 -11.03 2.28 10.91
N ALA A 97 -10.69 3.56 11.09
CA ALA A 97 -9.34 4.06 11.30
C ALA A 97 -9.36 5.19 12.33
N SER A 98 -8.24 5.92 12.46
CA SER A 98 -8.11 7.08 13.34
C SER A 98 -9.16 8.18 13.08
N TYR A 99 -9.71 8.26 11.86
CA TYR A 99 -10.77 9.19 11.47
C TYR A 99 -12.03 9.10 12.33
N GLN A 100 -12.37 7.89 12.80
CA GLN A 100 -13.57 7.66 13.60
C GLN A 100 -13.32 7.87 15.11
N GLY A 101 -12.06 8.01 15.55
CA GLY A 101 -11.72 8.05 16.97
C GLY A 101 -12.20 6.80 17.73
N ASN A 102 -12.68 6.98 18.96
CA ASN A 102 -13.29 5.89 19.72
C ASN A 102 -14.67 5.54 19.15
N VAL A 103 -14.91 4.24 18.94
CA VAL A 103 -16.15 3.74 18.32
C VAL A 103 -17.12 3.21 19.37
N ASP A 104 -18.39 3.58 19.24
CA ASP A 104 -19.50 2.98 20.00
C ASP A 104 -19.88 1.62 19.37
N TRP A 105 -19.22 0.56 19.83
CA TRP A 105 -19.42 -0.79 19.32
C TRP A 105 -20.83 -1.34 19.57
N ALA A 106 -21.47 -0.97 20.69
CA ALA A 106 -22.81 -1.44 21.01
C ALA A 106 -23.84 -0.90 20.01
N SER A 107 -23.72 0.38 19.65
CA SER A 107 -24.57 0.99 18.62
C SER A 107 -24.46 0.25 17.28
N TRP A 108 -23.24 -0.03 16.80
CA TRP A 108 -23.03 -0.74 15.53
C TRP A 108 -23.49 -2.20 15.58
N TRP A 109 -23.29 -2.88 16.70
CA TRP A 109 -23.78 -4.24 16.90
C TRP A 109 -25.31 -4.30 16.82
N ASN A 110 -25.99 -3.35 17.48
CA ASN A 110 -27.45 -3.25 17.49
C ASN A 110 -28.01 -2.89 16.10
N GLN A 111 -27.23 -2.24 15.25
CA GLN A 111 -27.53 -2.01 13.84
C GLN A 111 -27.26 -3.24 12.93
N GLY A 112 -26.91 -4.39 13.52
CA GLY A 112 -26.75 -5.65 12.79
C GLY A 112 -25.35 -5.91 12.24
N LYS A 113 -24.36 -5.07 12.55
CA LYS A 113 -22.96 -5.29 12.13
C LYS A 113 -22.34 -6.46 12.88
N ARG A 114 -21.59 -7.31 12.18
CA ARG A 114 -21.00 -8.55 12.74
C ARG A 114 -19.52 -8.73 12.45
N PHE A 115 -18.94 -7.94 11.55
CA PHE A 115 -17.50 -7.89 11.39
C PHE A 115 -16.96 -6.47 11.26
N VAL A 116 -15.67 -6.34 11.55
CA VAL A 116 -14.93 -5.09 11.32
C VAL A 116 -13.48 -5.33 10.91
N TRP A 117 -12.97 -4.53 9.97
CA TRP A 117 -11.53 -4.35 9.80
C TRP A 117 -11.08 -3.01 10.40
N THR A 118 -9.97 -3.01 11.14
CA THR A 118 -9.45 -1.82 11.81
C THR A 118 -8.06 -1.48 11.29
N LYS A 119 -7.81 -0.22 10.91
CA LYS A 119 -6.48 0.23 10.47
C LYS A 119 -5.50 0.02 11.61
N ALA A 120 -4.48 -0.81 11.41
CA ALA A 120 -3.41 -0.98 12.39
C ALA A 120 -2.23 -0.05 12.07
N THR A 121 -1.82 -0.06 10.82
CA THR A 121 -0.54 0.53 10.40
C THR A 121 -0.64 1.17 9.02
N GLU A 122 0.31 2.05 8.76
CA GLU A 122 0.59 2.61 7.45
C GLU A 122 2.09 2.79 7.30
N SER A 123 2.64 2.41 6.15
CA SER A 123 4.09 2.40 5.94
C SER A 123 4.82 1.58 7.03
N THR A 124 6.08 1.89 7.32
CA THR A 124 6.87 1.25 8.38
C THR A 124 6.99 2.11 9.64
N SER A 125 6.06 3.03 9.87
CA SER A 125 6.25 4.11 10.85
C SER A 125 4.98 4.56 11.56
N TYR A 126 3.82 4.47 10.93
CA TYR A 126 2.56 4.89 11.56
C TYR A 126 1.83 3.72 12.21
N THR A 127 1.29 3.96 13.39
CA THR A 127 0.32 3.09 14.06
C THR A 127 -0.93 3.88 14.40
N ASN A 128 -2.10 3.29 14.19
CA ASN A 128 -3.36 3.93 14.55
C ASN A 128 -3.48 4.13 16.08
N PRO A 129 -3.57 5.37 16.59
CA PRO A 129 -3.60 5.64 18.03
C PRO A 129 -4.89 5.12 18.71
N TYR A 130 -5.96 4.89 17.94
CA TYR A 130 -7.21 4.32 18.43
C TYR A 130 -7.29 2.80 18.27
N PHE A 131 -6.27 2.14 17.70
CA PHE A 131 -6.29 0.72 17.36
C PHE A 131 -6.68 -0.15 18.55
N ALA A 132 -6.12 0.11 19.74
CA ALA A 132 -6.42 -0.68 20.92
C ALA A 132 -7.91 -0.64 21.30
N GLN A 133 -8.54 0.55 21.27
CA GLN A 133 -9.98 0.68 21.56
C GLN A 133 -10.82 0.06 20.44
N GLN A 134 -10.41 0.26 19.19
CA GLN A 134 -11.20 -0.20 18.05
C GLN A 134 -11.15 -1.72 17.89
N TYR A 135 -9.95 -2.30 17.98
CA TYR A 135 -9.71 -3.74 17.81
C TYR A 135 -10.19 -4.56 19.02
N ASN A 136 -9.89 -4.13 20.25
CA ASN A 136 -10.34 -4.89 21.43
C ASN A 136 -11.81 -4.60 21.79
N GLY A 137 -12.28 -3.37 21.57
CA GLY A 137 -13.67 -3.00 21.82
C GLY A 137 -14.65 -3.79 20.95
N SER A 138 -14.35 -3.92 19.65
CA SER A 138 -15.17 -4.72 18.73
C SER A 138 -15.17 -6.21 19.09
N PHE A 139 -14.01 -6.78 19.45
CA PHE A 139 -13.91 -8.15 19.93
C PHE A 139 -14.78 -8.41 21.17
N ASN A 140 -14.72 -7.50 22.16
CA ASN A 140 -15.48 -7.61 23.41
C ASN A 140 -16.99 -7.50 23.18
N GLN A 141 -17.42 -6.74 22.16
CA GLN A 141 -18.82 -6.63 21.77
C GLN A 141 -19.32 -7.87 21.00
N GLY A 142 -18.42 -8.66 20.42
CA GLY A 142 -18.73 -9.92 19.74
C GLY A 142 -18.49 -9.93 18.23
N PHE A 143 -17.87 -8.89 17.67
CA PHE A 143 -17.54 -8.84 16.25
C PHE A 143 -16.48 -9.87 15.88
N LEU A 144 -16.57 -10.42 14.67
CA LEU A 144 -15.40 -10.97 13.99
C LEU A 144 -14.55 -9.79 13.54
N ARG A 145 -13.27 -9.75 13.92
CA ARG A 145 -12.45 -8.56 13.70
C ARG A 145 -11.12 -8.88 13.05
N GLY A 146 -10.74 -8.06 12.08
CA GLY A 146 -9.46 -8.08 11.37
C GLY A 146 -8.76 -6.74 11.50
N ALA A 147 -7.48 -6.71 11.15
CA ALA A 147 -6.71 -5.48 11.04
C ALA A 147 -6.34 -5.25 9.57
N TYR A 148 -6.10 -4.00 9.18
CA TYR A 148 -5.58 -3.69 7.85
C TYR A 148 -4.36 -2.77 7.88
N HIS A 149 -3.57 -2.87 6.81
CA HIS A 149 -2.35 -2.10 6.59
C HIS A 149 -2.48 -1.27 5.32
N PHE A 150 -2.36 0.06 5.46
CA PHE A 150 -2.30 0.96 4.30
C PHE A 150 -0.90 0.94 3.69
N ALA A 151 -0.79 0.45 2.47
CA ALA A 151 0.49 0.25 1.81
C ALA A 151 1.12 1.55 1.31
N THR A 152 2.44 1.65 1.40
CA THR A 152 3.23 2.71 0.73
C THR A 152 4.39 2.09 -0.05
N PRO A 153 4.13 1.47 -1.22
CA PRO A 153 5.12 0.65 -1.93
C PRO A 153 6.42 1.35 -2.34
N ASN A 154 6.43 2.68 -2.38
CA ASN A 154 7.60 3.49 -2.71
C ASN A 154 8.54 3.77 -1.54
N THR A 155 8.23 3.34 -0.31
CA THR A 155 9.03 3.69 0.88
C THR A 155 9.75 2.52 1.52
N ALA A 156 9.25 1.30 1.37
CA ALA A 156 9.87 0.09 1.91
C ALA A 156 9.42 -1.13 1.10
N SER A 157 10.07 -2.29 1.27
CA SER A 157 9.64 -3.53 0.60
C SER A 157 8.31 -4.08 1.16
N GLY A 158 7.65 -4.95 0.40
CA GLY A 158 6.42 -5.61 0.83
C GLY A 158 6.65 -6.43 2.10
N ALA A 159 7.76 -7.15 2.18
CA ALA A 159 8.15 -7.88 3.39
C ALA A 159 8.38 -6.96 4.59
N ALA A 160 8.99 -5.78 4.40
CA ALA A 160 9.22 -4.84 5.50
C ALA A 160 7.89 -4.32 6.07
N GLN A 161 6.96 -3.93 5.20
CA GLN A 161 5.63 -3.48 5.61
C GLN A 161 4.77 -4.62 6.18
N ALA A 162 4.86 -5.84 5.65
CA ALA A 162 4.18 -7.01 6.23
C ALA A 162 4.68 -7.31 7.65
N ASN A 163 5.99 -7.30 7.87
CA ASN A 163 6.56 -7.52 9.21
C ASN A 163 6.16 -6.39 10.17
N TYR A 164 6.15 -5.14 9.71
CA TYR A 164 5.69 -4.02 10.51
C TYR A 164 4.21 -4.16 10.89
N PHE A 165 3.35 -4.49 9.93
CA PHE A 165 1.93 -4.76 10.18
C PHE A 165 1.73 -5.88 11.21
N LEU A 166 2.41 -7.01 11.04
CA LEU A 166 2.34 -8.15 11.96
C LEU A 166 2.77 -7.79 13.38
N ALA A 167 3.82 -6.97 13.52
CA ALA A 167 4.31 -6.52 14.82
C ALA A 167 3.35 -5.55 15.54
N HIS A 168 2.42 -4.91 14.82
CA HIS A 168 1.57 -3.84 15.35
C HIS A 168 0.06 -4.10 15.17
N GLY A 169 -0.35 -5.38 15.18
CA GLY A 169 -1.77 -5.76 15.25
C GLY A 169 -2.31 -6.52 14.03
N GLY A 170 -1.48 -6.76 13.01
CA GLY A 170 -1.84 -7.53 11.82
C GLY A 170 -1.83 -9.05 11.99
N GLY A 171 -1.48 -9.55 13.17
CA GLY A 171 -1.44 -10.98 13.45
C GLY A 171 -2.79 -11.68 13.28
N TRP A 172 -2.75 -12.98 13.05
CA TRP A 172 -3.93 -13.85 12.99
C TRP A 172 -3.76 -15.06 13.90
N SER A 173 -4.86 -15.51 14.50
CA SER A 173 -4.92 -16.78 15.22
C SER A 173 -6.28 -17.45 14.98
N ARG A 174 -6.31 -18.78 15.09
CA ARG A 174 -7.53 -19.59 14.94
C ARG A 174 -8.39 -19.57 16.20
N ASP A 175 -8.84 -18.39 16.60
CA ASP A 175 -9.69 -18.18 17.78
C ASP A 175 -11.20 -18.11 17.45
N GLY A 176 -11.57 -18.29 16.17
CA GLY A 176 -12.93 -18.19 15.66
C GLY A 176 -13.49 -16.77 15.59
N LYS A 177 -12.68 -15.76 15.88
CA LYS A 177 -13.09 -14.34 15.92
C LYS A 177 -12.14 -13.41 15.19
N THR A 178 -10.92 -13.84 14.86
CA THR A 178 -9.91 -13.04 14.19
C THR A 178 -9.95 -13.31 12.68
N LEU A 179 -10.29 -12.29 11.89
CA LEU A 179 -10.23 -12.34 10.43
C LEU A 179 -8.77 -12.23 9.97
N PRO A 180 -8.40 -12.80 8.80
CA PRO A 180 -7.08 -12.56 8.21
C PRO A 180 -6.86 -11.05 8.02
N GLY A 181 -5.62 -10.61 8.21
CA GLY A 181 -5.23 -9.22 7.99
C GLY A 181 -5.46 -8.82 6.53
N ALA A 182 -5.80 -7.56 6.32
CA ALA A 182 -5.99 -7.00 4.98
C ALA A 182 -4.81 -6.10 4.57
N LEU A 183 -4.39 -6.24 3.32
CA LEU A 183 -3.50 -5.31 2.63
C LEU A 183 -4.37 -4.32 1.86
N ASP A 184 -4.30 -3.05 2.23
CA ASP A 184 -4.99 -1.95 1.56
C ASP A 184 -4.07 -1.35 0.48
N MET A 185 -4.40 -1.67 -0.78
CA MET A 185 -3.69 -1.23 -1.99
C MET A 185 -4.56 -0.25 -2.76
N GLU A 186 -4.24 1.04 -2.66
CA GLU A 186 -5.05 2.07 -3.29
C GLU A 186 -4.24 3.31 -3.71
N TYR A 187 -4.94 4.35 -4.19
CA TYR A 187 -4.31 5.57 -4.71
C TYR A 187 -3.36 6.18 -3.70
N ASN A 188 -2.14 6.50 -4.13
CA ASN A 188 -1.16 7.18 -3.28
C ASN A 188 -1.66 8.58 -2.86
N PRO A 189 -1.83 8.87 -1.56
CA PRO A 189 -2.16 10.22 -1.12
C PRO A 189 -0.94 11.17 -1.17
N TYR A 190 0.27 10.63 -1.22
CA TYR A 190 1.54 11.36 -1.09
C TYR A 190 2.24 11.65 -2.42
N GLY A 191 1.62 11.36 -3.56
CA GLY A 191 2.27 11.55 -4.86
C GLY A 191 1.58 10.83 -6.01
N ALA A 192 2.39 10.22 -6.88
CA ALA A 192 1.90 9.58 -8.09
C ALA A 192 0.93 8.43 -7.77
N THR A 193 -0.16 8.32 -8.54
CA THR A 193 -1.25 7.34 -8.36
C THR A 193 -0.80 5.92 -8.03
N CYS A 194 0.17 5.38 -8.77
CA CYS A 194 0.75 4.05 -8.57
C CYS A 194 2.08 4.08 -7.81
N TYR A 195 2.27 5.06 -6.91
CA TYR A 195 3.47 5.24 -6.10
C TYR A 195 4.77 5.43 -6.92
N GLY A 196 4.66 5.83 -8.20
CA GLY A 196 5.80 5.95 -9.11
C GLY A 196 6.34 4.60 -9.61
N LEU A 197 5.66 3.49 -9.33
CA LEU A 197 6.05 2.16 -9.75
C LEU A 197 5.43 1.77 -11.10
N SER A 198 6.13 0.92 -11.84
CA SER A 198 5.53 0.17 -12.95
C SER A 198 4.60 -0.92 -12.42
N GLN A 199 3.68 -1.42 -13.26
CA GLN A 199 2.77 -2.50 -12.85
C GLN A 199 3.51 -3.77 -12.40
N ALA A 200 4.63 -4.10 -13.05
CA ALA A 200 5.45 -5.25 -12.68
C ALA A 200 6.17 -5.04 -11.32
N ALA A 201 6.64 -3.83 -11.04
CA ALA A 201 7.25 -3.51 -9.75
C ALA A 201 6.21 -3.53 -8.62
N MET A 202 5.01 -2.96 -8.86
CA MET A 202 3.89 -3.02 -7.93
C MET A 202 3.47 -4.47 -7.64
N THR A 203 3.33 -5.28 -8.70
CA THR A 203 3.04 -6.73 -8.60
C THR A 203 4.05 -7.44 -7.72
N SER A 204 5.35 -7.19 -7.95
CA SER A 204 6.42 -7.82 -7.17
C SER A 204 6.37 -7.41 -5.71
N TRP A 205 6.04 -6.14 -5.43
CA TRP A 205 5.87 -5.63 -4.07
C TRP A 205 4.68 -6.29 -3.35
N ILE A 206 3.54 -6.42 -4.02
CA ILE A 206 2.34 -7.06 -3.46
C ILE A 206 2.63 -8.54 -3.17
N LEU A 207 3.31 -9.26 -4.08
CA LEU A 207 3.73 -10.65 -3.86
C LEU A 207 4.64 -10.78 -2.62
N ASP A 208 5.61 -9.87 -2.45
CA ASP A 208 6.52 -9.88 -1.30
C ASP A 208 5.77 -9.68 0.03
N PHE A 209 4.79 -8.77 0.09
CA PHE A 209 3.92 -8.61 1.26
C PHE A 209 3.06 -9.86 1.49
N HIS A 210 2.38 -10.32 0.43
CA HIS A 210 1.46 -11.45 0.42
C HIS A 210 2.11 -12.73 0.94
N ASP A 211 3.28 -13.09 0.40
CA ASP A 211 3.99 -14.30 0.76
C ASP A 211 4.61 -14.19 2.15
N THR A 212 5.12 -13.01 2.53
CA THR A 212 5.63 -12.77 3.89
C THR A 212 4.51 -12.92 4.93
N TYR A 213 3.34 -12.32 4.68
CA TYR A 213 2.19 -12.43 5.58
C TYR A 213 1.72 -13.88 5.71
N HIS A 214 1.60 -14.60 4.59
CA HIS A 214 1.22 -16.01 4.57
C HIS A 214 2.24 -16.89 5.31
N ALA A 215 3.54 -16.71 5.08
CA ALA A 215 4.58 -17.47 5.76
C ALA A 215 4.56 -17.28 7.29
N LYS A 216 4.12 -16.12 7.78
CA LYS A 216 4.08 -15.79 9.22
C LYS A 216 2.79 -16.19 9.92
N THR A 217 1.67 -16.23 9.19
CA THR A 217 0.33 -16.43 9.79
C THR A 217 -0.34 -17.73 9.36
N GLY A 218 0.13 -18.36 8.28
CA GLY A 218 -0.57 -19.46 7.60
C GLY A 218 -1.82 -19.02 6.83
N ARG A 219 -2.06 -17.71 6.70
CA ARG A 219 -3.21 -17.13 5.99
C ARG A 219 -2.72 -16.15 4.93
N TYR A 220 -3.28 -16.21 3.73
CA TYR A 220 -3.09 -15.12 2.78
C TYR A 220 -3.84 -13.87 3.25
N PRO A 221 -3.27 -12.66 3.04
CA PRO A 221 -3.98 -11.45 3.39
C PRO A 221 -5.19 -11.25 2.48
N VAL A 222 -6.23 -10.62 3.01
CA VAL A 222 -7.29 -10.04 2.16
C VAL A 222 -6.69 -8.87 1.40
N ILE A 223 -7.04 -8.71 0.11
CA ILE A 223 -6.63 -7.54 -0.65
C ILE A 223 -7.81 -6.58 -0.74
N TYR A 224 -7.65 -5.39 -0.16
CA TYR A 224 -8.54 -4.26 -0.36
C TYR A 224 -8.05 -3.39 -1.52
N THR A 225 -8.93 -3.08 -2.48
CA THR A 225 -8.63 -2.25 -3.65
C THR A 225 -9.93 -1.82 -4.37
N SER A 226 -9.82 -0.87 -5.29
CA SER A 226 -10.84 -0.65 -6.34
C SER A 226 -10.47 -1.40 -7.63
N GLN A 227 -11.45 -1.61 -8.50
CA GLN A 227 -11.24 -2.12 -9.86
C GLN A 227 -10.31 -1.20 -10.67
N SER A 228 -10.56 0.11 -10.61
CA SER A 228 -9.86 1.12 -11.39
C SER A 228 -8.38 1.19 -11.03
N TRP A 229 -8.06 1.29 -9.73
CA TRP A 229 -6.68 1.35 -9.27
C TRP A 229 -5.92 0.07 -9.59
N TRP A 230 -6.52 -1.09 -9.33
CA TRP A 230 -5.86 -2.38 -9.57
C TRP A 230 -5.50 -2.56 -11.04
N ASN A 231 -6.45 -2.32 -11.96
CA ASN A 231 -6.18 -2.52 -13.38
C ASN A 231 -5.22 -1.46 -13.95
N GLN A 232 -5.11 -0.30 -13.30
CA GLN A 232 -4.13 0.73 -13.67
C GLN A 232 -2.72 0.40 -13.14
N CYS A 233 -2.61 -0.12 -11.93
CA CYS A 233 -1.35 -0.20 -11.19
C CYS A 233 -0.79 -1.63 -11.03
N VAL A 234 -1.54 -2.69 -11.37
CA VAL A 234 -1.13 -4.08 -11.11
C VAL A 234 -1.34 -4.96 -12.35
N SER A 235 -0.43 -5.91 -12.59
CA SER A 235 -0.43 -6.79 -13.75
C SER A 235 -0.28 -8.28 -13.37
N ALA A 236 -1.04 -8.75 -12.38
CA ALA A 236 -0.99 -10.15 -11.95
C ALA A 236 -2.28 -10.67 -11.30
N ASP A 237 -2.38 -12.00 -11.27
CA ASP A 237 -3.47 -12.75 -10.66
C ASP A 237 -3.18 -13.12 -9.21
N PHE A 238 -4.03 -12.68 -8.30
CA PHE A 238 -4.04 -13.13 -6.90
C PHE A 238 -5.36 -13.80 -6.52
N SER A 239 -6.26 -14.01 -7.49
CA SER A 239 -7.63 -14.48 -7.25
C SER A 239 -7.74 -15.89 -6.65
N SER A 240 -6.68 -16.70 -6.82
CA SER A 240 -6.60 -18.05 -6.27
C SER A 240 -6.11 -18.12 -4.82
N THR A 241 -5.48 -17.06 -4.31
CA THR A 241 -4.85 -17.04 -2.98
C THR A 241 -5.41 -15.97 -2.06
N ALA A 242 -5.73 -14.78 -2.59
CA ALA A 242 -6.16 -13.64 -1.80
C ALA A 242 -7.69 -13.42 -1.91
N PRO A 243 -8.44 -13.44 -0.79
CA PRO A 243 -9.80 -12.95 -0.77
C PRO A 243 -9.86 -11.47 -1.19
N LEU A 244 -10.86 -11.11 -2.01
CA LEU A 244 -11.03 -9.73 -2.47
C LEU A 244 -11.98 -8.97 -1.55
N TRP A 245 -11.51 -7.82 -1.05
CA TRP A 245 -12.32 -6.77 -0.49
C TRP A 245 -12.39 -5.60 -1.48
N VAL A 246 -13.46 -5.52 -2.26
CA VAL A 246 -13.57 -4.50 -3.30
C VAL A 246 -14.26 -3.26 -2.79
N ALA A 247 -13.68 -2.09 -3.04
CA ALA A 247 -14.35 -0.80 -2.84
C ALA A 247 -15.07 -0.38 -4.12
N ARG A 248 -16.38 -0.17 -4.01
CA ARG A 248 -17.19 0.40 -5.10
C ARG A 248 -18.46 1.04 -4.55
N TYR A 249 -18.56 2.37 -4.61
CA TYR A 249 -19.68 3.09 -4.03
C TYR A 249 -20.81 3.26 -5.05
N ALA A 250 -21.57 2.19 -5.22
CA ALA A 250 -22.63 2.08 -6.20
C ALA A 250 -23.74 1.14 -5.70
N SER A 251 -24.84 1.06 -6.43
CA SER A 251 -25.93 0.11 -6.13
C SER A 251 -25.59 -1.35 -6.46
N SER A 252 -24.49 -1.59 -7.18
CA SER A 252 -23.99 -2.94 -7.48
C SER A 252 -22.46 -2.96 -7.57
N VAL A 253 -21.86 -4.13 -7.31
CA VAL A 253 -20.40 -4.32 -7.32
C VAL A 253 -19.80 -4.28 -8.74
N GLY A 254 -20.59 -4.57 -9.78
CA GLY A 254 -20.15 -4.56 -11.17
C GLY A 254 -18.95 -5.48 -11.46
N ALA A 255 -18.10 -5.07 -12.40
CA ALA A 255 -16.88 -5.79 -12.74
C ALA A 255 -15.86 -5.77 -11.60
N LEU A 256 -15.18 -6.89 -11.40
CA LEU A 256 -14.14 -7.05 -10.38
C LEU A 256 -12.75 -6.82 -10.97
N PRO A 257 -11.75 -6.49 -10.12
CA PRO A 257 -10.37 -6.36 -10.56
C PRO A 257 -9.87 -7.66 -11.20
N TYR A 258 -9.11 -7.54 -12.29
CA TYR A 258 -8.39 -8.66 -12.90
C TYR A 258 -9.26 -9.92 -13.13
N ASN A 259 -8.92 -11.04 -12.48
CA ASN A 259 -9.55 -12.36 -12.67
C ASN A 259 -10.37 -12.81 -11.45
N TRP A 260 -10.62 -11.95 -10.45
CA TRP A 260 -11.50 -12.35 -9.34
C TRP A 260 -12.91 -12.66 -9.86
N GLY A 261 -13.32 -13.92 -9.72
CA GLY A 261 -14.66 -14.37 -10.11
C GLY A 261 -15.76 -13.98 -9.11
N PHE A 262 -15.39 -13.56 -7.90
CA PHE A 262 -16.30 -13.08 -6.87
C PHE A 262 -15.55 -12.17 -5.88
N TYR A 263 -16.28 -11.27 -5.23
CA TYR A 263 -15.77 -10.54 -4.07
C TYR A 263 -16.04 -11.35 -2.80
N THR A 264 -15.13 -11.27 -1.83
CA THR A 264 -15.34 -11.78 -0.47
C THR A 264 -16.03 -10.72 0.39
N VAL A 265 -15.58 -9.48 0.28
CA VAL A 265 -16.16 -8.31 0.96
C VAL A 265 -16.36 -7.19 -0.06
N TRP A 266 -17.43 -6.43 0.07
CA TRP A 266 -17.70 -5.25 -0.73
C TRP A 266 -17.94 -4.04 0.17
N GLN A 267 -17.06 -3.04 0.08
CA GLN A 267 -17.27 -1.72 0.67
C GLN A 267 -18.14 -0.90 -0.28
N TYR A 268 -19.39 -0.67 0.11
CA TYR A 268 -20.44 -0.18 -0.80
C TYR A 268 -20.85 1.27 -0.56
N THR A 269 -20.49 1.85 0.58
CA THR A 269 -20.71 3.27 0.89
C THR A 269 -19.77 3.72 1.98
N SER A 270 -19.48 5.03 2.01
CA SER A 270 -18.68 5.70 3.03
C SER A 270 -19.53 6.49 4.03
N SER A 271 -20.85 6.28 4.05
CA SER A 271 -21.80 7.04 4.88
C SER A 271 -22.64 6.11 5.77
N PRO A 272 -22.78 6.41 7.07
CA PRO A 272 -22.17 7.55 7.80
C PRO A 272 -20.67 7.34 8.11
N LEU A 273 -20.17 6.13 7.90
CA LEU A 273 -18.75 5.74 7.76
C LEU A 273 -18.69 4.56 6.79
N ASP A 274 -17.51 4.02 6.50
CA ASP A 274 -17.34 2.92 5.55
C ASP A 274 -18.14 1.66 5.93
N GLN A 275 -19.04 1.24 5.04
CA GLN A 275 -19.93 0.11 5.25
C GLN A 275 -19.58 -1.03 4.30
N ASP A 276 -19.51 -2.22 4.89
CA ASP A 276 -19.15 -3.44 4.18
C ASP A 276 -20.28 -4.47 4.18
N THR A 277 -20.23 -5.31 3.15
CA THR A 277 -21.02 -6.54 3.09
C THR A 277 -20.13 -7.71 2.73
N PHE A 278 -20.19 -8.77 3.54
CA PHE A 278 -19.54 -10.05 3.25
C PHE A 278 -20.43 -10.89 2.33
N ASN A 279 -19.84 -11.52 1.32
CA ASN A 279 -20.53 -12.38 0.36
C ASN A 279 -20.73 -13.79 0.92
N GLY A 280 -21.78 -13.97 1.72
CA GLY A 280 -22.16 -15.24 2.31
C GLY A 280 -22.89 -15.08 3.64
N ALA A 281 -23.32 -16.21 4.21
CA ALA A 281 -23.91 -16.28 5.54
C ALA A 281 -22.84 -16.19 6.65
N LEU A 282 -23.30 -16.01 7.90
CA LEU A 282 -22.42 -15.84 9.07
C LEU A 282 -21.49 -17.03 9.32
N ASP A 283 -21.93 -18.25 9.02
CA ASP A 283 -21.11 -19.46 9.12
C ASP A 283 -19.91 -19.43 8.14
N ARG A 284 -20.09 -18.88 6.93
CA ARG A 284 -19.01 -18.67 5.97
C ARG A 284 -18.06 -17.57 6.38
N LEU A 285 -18.56 -16.51 7.01
CA LEU A 285 -17.70 -15.49 7.61
C LEU A 285 -16.87 -16.05 8.78
N GLN A 286 -17.48 -16.91 9.61
CA GLN A 286 -16.77 -17.64 10.66
C GLN A 286 -15.74 -18.63 10.09
N ALA A 287 -16.04 -19.28 8.96
CA ALA A 287 -15.08 -20.11 8.25
C ALA A 287 -13.87 -19.28 7.77
N LEU A 288 -14.10 -18.06 7.24
CA LEU A 288 -13.01 -17.14 6.88
C LEU A 288 -12.14 -16.79 8.10
N ALA A 289 -12.72 -16.54 9.27
CA ALA A 289 -11.97 -16.28 10.50
C ALA A 289 -11.16 -17.50 10.95
N ASN A 290 -11.72 -18.71 10.81
CA ASN A 290 -11.07 -19.94 11.25
C ASN A 290 -9.95 -20.42 10.31
N GLY A 291 -9.96 -20.05 9.04
CA GLY A 291 -8.98 -20.57 8.07
C GLY A 291 -9.25 -22.01 7.66
#